data_AF-A0A7S1NYX7-F1
#
_entry.id   AF-A0A7S1NYX7-F1
#
_cell.length_a   1.000
_cell.length_b   1.000
_cell.length_c   1.000
_cell.angle_alpha   90.00
_cell.angle_beta   90.00
_cell.angle_gamma   90.00
#
_symmetry.space_group_name_H-M   'P 1'
#
loop_
_entity.id
_entity.type
_entity.pdbx_description
1 polymer ?
#
loop_
_entity_poly.entity_id
_entity_poly.type
_entity_poly.pdbx_seq_one_letter_code
_entity_poly.pdbx_strand_id
1 'polypeptide(L)'
;MQPTGAAPSSRPPSPALFQPADLFDLSLPISKMAAMAMSADPNRRAALRSQISNSHPDDADTMLYEVRRRVDEHISRLGLADVLAFDIGGDVEAGLKVVYVLERGSGEEWRAMGRFLRLAFIYRLTPADATRPLRLPADSLPTAMAFHQMPLTIAIYKIIGHQLTHKGTSLELRRADNGHYRIGGWTFRVVPLG
;
A
#
# COMPACT_ATOMS: atom_id res chain seq x y z
N MET A 1 7.23 28.71 -57.57
CA MET A 1 6.16 28.90 -56.56
C MET A 1 5.30 27.64 -56.55
N GLN A 2 5.56 26.70 -55.64
CA GLN A 2 4.72 25.53 -55.40
C GLN A 2 4.94 25.10 -53.95
N PRO A 3 3.90 25.08 -53.08
CA PRO A 3 4.07 24.71 -51.69
C PRO A 3 3.88 23.20 -51.52
N THR A 4 4.88 22.52 -50.97
CA THR A 4 4.78 21.13 -50.55
C THR A 4 4.01 21.09 -49.22
N GLY A 5 2.77 20.63 -49.27
CA GLY A 5 1.95 20.39 -48.08
C GLY A 5 2.51 19.24 -47.26
N ALA A 6 2.83 19.50 -46.00
CA ALA A 6 3.17 18.48 -45.02
C ALA A 6 1.91 17.68 -44.66
N ALA A 7 1.97 16.36 -44.79
CA ALA A 7 0.92 15.46 -44.33
C ALA A 7 0.87 15.44 -42.79
N PRO A 8 -0.32 15.45 -42.16
CA PRO A 8 -0.44 15.30 -40.72
C PRO A 8 -0.06 13.87 -40.32
N SER A 9 0.93 13.77 -39.43
CA SER A 9 1.35 12.51 -38.81
C SER A 9 0.26 12.04 -37.85
N SER A 10 -0.56 11.10 -38.32
CA SER A 10 -1.53 10.38 -37.50
C SER A 10 -0.80 9.45 -36.55
N ARG A 11 -0.46 9.95 -35.35
CA ARG A 11 -0.03 9.11 -34.24
C ARG A 11 -1.20 8.18 -33.90
N PRO A 12 -1.01 6.84 -33.92
CA PRO A 12 -2.10 5.93 -33.57
C PRO A 12 -2.49 6.15 -32.09
N PRO A 13 -3.78 6.03 -31.74
CA PRO A 13 -4.22 6.07 -30.35
C PRO A 13 -3.46 4.99 -29.57
N SER A 14 -2.93 5.36 -28.40
CA SER A 14 -2.33 4.40 -27.49
C SER A 14 -3.35 3.30 -27.19
N PRO A 15 -2.98 2.00 -27.27
CA PRO A 15 -3.93 0.93 -26.99
C PRO A 15 -4.46 1.08 -25.57
N ALA A 16 -5.78 1.03 -25.41
CA ALA A 16 -6.40 0.85 -24.10
C ALA A 16 -5.84 -0.44 -23.49
N LEU A 17 -5.33 -0.36 -22.26
CA LEU A 17 -4.69 -1.49 -21.59
C LEU A 17 -5.66 -2.61 -21.20
N PHE A 18 -6.96 -2.41 -21.41
CA PHE A 18 -8.03 -3.32 -20.99
C PHE A 18 -9.12 -3.41 -22.05
N GLN A 19 -9.59 -4.63 -22.29
CA GLN A 19 -10.86 -4.88 -22.97
C GLN A 19 -11.92 -5.25 -21.92
N PRO A 20 -13.21 -4.96 -22.17
CA PRO A 20 -14.30 -5.31 -21.25
C PRO A 20 -14.37 -6.81 -20.88
N ALA A 21 -13.76 -7.68 -21.68
CA ALA A 21 -13.70 -9.11 -21.43
C ALA A 21 -12.70 -9.52 -20.30
N ASP A 22 -11.79 -8.64 -19.89
CA ASP A 22 -10.80 -8.91 -18.82
C ASP A 22 -11.38 -8.72 -17.40
N LEU A 23 -12.66 -8.34 -17.28
CA LEU A 23 -13.35 -8.07 -16.01
C LEU A 23 -13.60 -9.31 -15.15
N PHE A 24 -13.42 -10.53 -15.68
CA PHE A 24 -13.73 -11.78 -14.96
C PHE A 24 -12.55 -12.34 -14.14
N ASP A 25 -11.32 -11.84 -14.33
CA ASP A 25 -10.16 -12.13 -13.47
C ASP A 25 -9.36 -10.84 -13.21
N LEU A 26 -9.94 -9.96 -12.40
CA LEU A 26 -9.32 -8.68 -12.03
C LEU A 26 -8.10 -8.82 -11.13
N SER A 27 -7.69 -10.02 -10.73
CA SER A 27 -6.54 -10.23 -9.84
C SER A 27 -5.24 -9.69 -10.45
N LEU A 28 -4.95 -10.07 -11.69
CA LEU A 28 -3.75 -9.67 -12.41
C LEU A 28 -3.77 -8.18 -12.81
N PRO A 29 -4.90 -7.63 -13.30
CA PRO A 29 -5.11 -6.18 -13.42
C PRO A 29 -4.85 -5.39 -12.13
N ILE A 30 -5.40 -5.83 -10.99
CA ILE A 30 -5.29 -5.12 -9.70
C ILE A 30 -3.83 -5.11 -9.21
N SER A 31 -3.11 -6.24 -9.23
CA SER A 31 -1.70 -6.26 -8.82
C SER A 31 -0.83 -5.37 -9.72
N LYS A 32 -1.13 -5.29 -11.02
CA LYS A 32 -0.45 -4.38 -11.96
C LYS A 32 -0.73 -2.92 -11.63
N MET A 33 -1.99 -2.58 -11.38
CA MET A 33 -2.38 -1.21 -10.97
C MET A 33 -1.79 -0.84 -9.61
N ALA A 34 -1.73 -1.78 -8.67
CA ALA A 34 -1.08 -1.64 -7.37
C ALA A 34 0.42 -1.33 -7.52
N ALA A 35 1.11 -2.04 -8.41
CA ALA A 35 2.50 -1.75 -8.75
C ALA A 35 2.69 -0.38 -9.41
N MET A 36 1.73 0.08 -10.22
CA MET A 36 1.74 1.43 -10.80
C MET A 36 1.51 2.51 -9.73
N ALA A 37 0.56 2.31 -8.82
CA ALA A 37 0.25 3.22 -7.72
C ALA A 37 1.47 3.44 -6.81
N MET A 38 2.23 2.37 -6.58
CA MET A 38 3.43 2.37 -5.74
C MET A 38 4.72 2.66 -6.52
N SER A 39 4.66 2.88 -7.84
CA SER A 39 5.87 3.06 -8.65
C SER A 39 6.66 4.30 -8.23
N ALA A 40 8.00 4.21 -8.26
CA ALA A 40 8.87 5.38 -8.08
C ALA A 40 8.78 6.36 -9.27
N ASP A 41 8.41 5.87 -10.46
CA ASP A 41 8.25 6.68 -11.67
C ASP A 41 6.98 7.54 -11.61
N PRO A 42 7.09 8.88 -11.61
CA PRO A 42 5.93 9.77 -11.60
C PRO A 42 5.02 9.60 -12.82
N ASN A 43 5.56 9.21 -13.98
CA ASN A 43 4.77 9.03 -15.19
C ASN A 43 3.84 7.82 -15.07
N ARG A 44 4.30 6.74 -14.41
CA ARG A 44 3.47 5.55 -14.18
C ARG A 44 2.34 5.84 -13.19
N ARG A 45 2.61 6.62 -12.14
CA ARG A 45 1.57 7.09 -11.21
C ARG A 45 0.57 8.02 -11.90
N ALA A 46 1.06 8.95 -12.73
CA ALA A 46 0.21 9.86 -13.50
C ALA A 46 -0.67 9.11 -14.51
N ALA A 47 -0.13 8.08 -15.18
CA ALA A 47 -0.90 7.23 -16.09
C ALA A 47 -2.04 6.50 -15.36
N LEU A 48 -1.78 5.93 -14.17
CA LEU A 48 -2.82 5.32 -13.35
C LEU A 48 -3.90 6.34 -12.95
N ARG A 49 -3.51 7.51 -12.45
CA ARG A 49 -4.46 8.57 -12.07
C ARG A 49 -5.30 9.05 -13.24
N SER A 50 -4.68 9.21 -14.40
CA SER A 50 -5.38 9.54 -15.64
C SER A 50 -6.39 8.45 -16.01
N GLN A 51 -6.03 7.17 -15.85
CA GLN A 51 -6.95 6.07 -16.10
C GLN A 51 -8.15 6.13 -15.15
N ILE A 52 -7.92 6.26 -13.85
CA ILE A 52 -9.00 6.35 -12.83
C ILE A 52 -9.89 7.57 -13.10
N SER A 53 -9.31 8.73 -13.41
CA SER A 53 -10.05 9.98 -13.64
C SER A 53 -10.86 9.98 -14.94
N ASN A 54 -10.46 9.21 -15.95
CA ASN A 54 -11.16 9.13 -17.23
C ASN A 54 -12.12 7.93 -17.32
N SER A 55 -12.17 7.08 -16.29
CA SER A 55 -13.12 5.98 -16.19
C SER A 55 -14.55 6.50 -15.99
N HIS A 56 -15.53 5.73 -16.48
CA HIS A 56 -16.93 5.98 -16.16
C HIS A 56 -17.16 5.82 -14.65
N PRO A 57 -18.06 6.61 -14.01
CA PRO A 57 -18.33 6.47 -12.57
C PRO A 57 -18.64 5.04 -12.13
N ASP A 58 -19.48 4.32 -12.87
CA ASP A 58 -19.81 2.92 -12.57
C ASP A 58 -18.58 1.99 -12.63
N ASP A 59 -17.64 2.27 -13.53
CA ASP A 59 -16.38 1.52 -13.63
C ASP A 59 -15.48 1.85 -12.44
N ALA A 60 -15.46 3.11 -11.98
CA ALA A 60 -14.70 3.53 -10.82
C ALA A 60 -15.21 2.89 -9.52
N ASP A 61 -16.54 2.80 -9.37
CA ASP A 61 -17.17 2.11 -8.24
C ASP A 61 -16.89 0.59 -8.28
N THR A 62 -16.96 -0.01 -9.47
CA THR A 62 -16.60 -1.42 -9.67
C THR A 62 -15.14 -1.67 -9.32
N MET A 63 -14.22 -0.82 -9.77
CA MET A 63 -12.80 -0.91 -9.41
C MET A 63 -12.59 -0.78 -7.89
N LEU A 64 -13.27 0.17 -7.25
CA LEU A 64 -13.17 0.35 -5.80
C LEU A 64 -13.68 -0.88 -5.04
N TYR A 65 -14.82 -1.44 -5.46
CA TYR A 65 -15.37 -2.67 -4.87
C TYR A 65 -14.37 -3.82 -4.97
N GLU A 66 -13.77 -4.03 -6.14
CA GLU A 66 -12.85 -5.12 -6.38
C GLU A 66 -11.52 -4.95 -5.62
N VAL A 67 -11.02 -3.72 -5.51
CA VAL A 67 -9.86 -3.40 -4.68
C VAL A 67 -10.15 -3.67 -3.20
N ARG A 68 -11.32 -3.29 -2.68
CA ARG A 68 -11.72 -3.58 -1.29
C ARG A 68 -11.81 -5.09 -1.04
N ARG A 69 -12.51 -5.81 -1.92
CA ARG A 69 -12.62 -7.28 -1.85
C ARG A 69 -11.25 -7.93 -1.79
N ARG A 70 -10.32 -7.48 -2.63
CA ARG A 70 -8.94 -7.98 -2.65
C ARG A 70 -8.19 -7.72 -1.35
N VAL A 71 -8.34 -6.53 -0.76
CA VAL A 71 -7.77 -6.21 0.56
C VAL A 71 -8.33 -7.14 1.63
N ASP A 72 -9.65 -7.31 1.68
CA ASP A 72 -10.32 -8.16 2.68
C ASP A 72 -9.88 -9.63 2.58
N GLU A 73 -9.70 -10.14 1.35
CA GLU A 73 -9.13 -11.47 1.11
C GLU A 73 -7.72 -11.60 1.67
N HIS A 74 -6.84 -10.62 1.40
CA HIS A 74 -5.48 -10.63 1.92
C HIS A 74 -5.46 -10.54 3.45
N ILE A 75 -6.23 -9.63 4.04
CA ILE A 75 -6.36 -9.45 5.49
C ILE A 75 -6.82 -10.75 6.16
N SER A 76 -7.83 -11.41 5.59
CA SER A 76 -8.36 -12.67 6.10
C SER A 76 -7.33 -13.80 5.99
N ARG A 77 -6.72 -13.96 4.81
CA ARG A 77 -5.71 -15.01 4.54
C ARG A 77 -4.46 -14.87 5.41
N LEU A 78 -4.09 -13.64 5.75
CA LEU A 78 -2.94 -13.34 6.62
C LEU A 78 -3.29 -13.40 8.12
N GLY A 79 -4.55 -13.64 8.48
CA GLY A 79 -5.02 -13.71 9.87
C GLY A 79 -4.92 -12.35 10.58
N LEU A 80 -5.25 -11.27 9.87
CA LEU A 80 -5.17 -9.89 10.36
C LEU A 80 -6.52 -9.26 10.68
N ALA A 81 -7.63 -9.90 10.29
CA ALA A 81 -8.98 -9.33 10.33
C ALA A 81 -9.42 -8.80 11.70
N ASP A 82 -8.96 -9.40 12.80
CA ASP A 82 -9.28 -8.99 14.17
C ASP A 82 -8.37 -7.87 14.72
N VAL A 83 -7.29 -7.52 14.04
CA VAL A 83 -6.26 -6.61 14.56
C VAL A 83 -5.84 -5.48 13.65
N LEU A 84 -6.06 -5.59 12.35
CA LEU A 84 -5.63 -4.57 11.39
C LEU A 84 -6.70 -4.33 10.33
N ALA A 85 -6.98 -3.06 10.08
CA ALA A 85 -7.80 -2.61 8.95
C ALA A 85 -7.14 -1.38 8.31
N PHE A 86 -7.35 -1.21 7.02
CA PHE A 86 -6.90 -0.03 6.28
C PHE A 86 -8.07 0.87 5.96
N ASP A 87 -7.95 2.15 6.30
CA ASP A 87 -8.90 3.16 5.88
C ASP A 87 -8.53 3.63 4.48
N ILE A 88 -9.18 3.00 3.50
CA ILE A 88 -9.02 3.27 2.07
C ILE A 88 -9.89 4.46 1.64
N GLY A 89 -10.90 4.82 2.44
CA GLY A 89 -11.92 5.79 2.02
C GLY A 89 -12.55 5.40 0.68
N GLY A 90 -13.04 6.37 -0.09
CA GLY A 90 -13.53 6.16 -1.47
C GLY A 90 -12.43 6.19 -2.54
N ASP A 91 -11.16 6.00 -2.17
CA ASP A 91 -10.01 6.23 -3.05
C ASP A 91 -9.45 4.90 -3.59
N VAL A 92 -9.57 4.72 -4.91
CA VAL A 92 -9.04 3.54 -5.63
C VAL A 92 -7.51 3.47 -5.55
N GLU A 93 -6.80 4.60 -5.67
CA GLU A 93 -5.34 4.63 -5.59
C GLU A 93 -4.87 4.25 -4.18
N ALA A 94 -5.55 4.74 -3.14
CA ALA A 94 -5.28 4.36 -1.76
C ALA A 94 -5.42 2.85 -1.55
N GLY A 95 -6.51 2.25 -2.04
CA GLY A 95 -6.74 0.82 -1.93
C GLY A 95 -5.71 -0.02 -2.70
N LEU A 96 -5.32 0.44 -3.89
CA LEU A 96 -4.27 -0.19 -4.69
C LEU A 96 -2.91 -0.18 -3.97
N LYS A 97 -2.58 0.89 -3.24
CA LYS A 97 -1.36 0.93 -2.40
C LYS A 97 -1.44 -0.09 -1.26
N VAL A 98 -2.61 -0.25 -0.63
CA VAL A 98 -2.82 -1.28 0.40
C VAL A 98 -2.62 -2.68 -0.18
N VAL A 99 -3.23 -2.98 -1.33
CA VAL A 99 -3.04 -4.28 -2.02
C VAL A 99 -1.57 -4.53 -2.28
N TYR A 100 -0.84 -3.55 -2.83
CA TYR A 100 0.59 -3.69 -3.06
C TYR A 100 1.33 -4.08 -1.78
N VAL A 101 1.08 -3.37 -0.67
CA VAL A 101 1.76 -3.60 0.61
C VAL A 101 1.43 -4.99 1.19
N LEU A 102 0.19 -5.45 1.07
CA LEU A 102 -0.24 -6.79 1.51
C LEU A 102 0.28 -7.93 0.63
N GLU A 103 0.56 -7.65 -0.64
CA GLU A 103 1.19 -8.60 -1.57
C GLU A 103 2.72 -8.69 -1.39
N ARG A 104 3.34 -7.76 -0.66
CA ARG A 104 4.77 -7.86 -0.32
C ARG A 104 4.99 -8.91 0.77
N GLY A 105 5.96 -9.79 0.53
CA GLY A 105 6.44 -10.81 1.48
C GLY A 105 5.88 -12.20 1.23
N SER A 106 6.36 -13.18 2.00
CA SER A 106 5.83 -14.55 2.02
C SER A 106 4.52 -14.66 2.81
N GLY A 107 4.21 -13.61 3.57
CA GLY A 107 3.07 -13.53 4.49
C GLY A 107 3.44 -13.91 5.93
N GLU A 108 4.62 -14.46 6.19
CA GLU A 108 5.09 -14.71 7.55
C GLU A 108 5.32 -13.42 8.33
N GLU A 109 5.82 -12.37 7.66
CA GLU A 109 6.03 -11.04 8.24
C GLU A 109 4.70 -10.47 8.74
N TRP A 110 3.66 -10.55 7.91
CA TRP A 110 2.31 -10.12 8.26
C TRP A 110 1.72 -10.95 9.39
N ARG A 111 1.87 -12.29 9.38
CA ARG A 111 1.40 -13.13 10.49
C ARG A 111 2.12 -12.81 11.80
N ALA A 112 3.42 -12.56 11.76
CA ALA A 112 4.18 -12.11 12.92
C ALA A 112 3.69 -10.76 13.43
N MET A 113 3.42 -9.80 12.53
CA MET A 113 2.84 -8.51 12.90
C MET A 113 1.43 -8.64 13.47
N GLY A 114 0.62 -9.58 12.97
CA GLY A 114 -0.68 -9.90 13.56
C GLY A 114 -0.55 -10.38 15.01
N ARG A 115 0.42 -11.23 15.32
CA ARG A 115 0.69 -11.66 16.72
C ARG A 115 1.16 -10.49 17.58
N PHE A 116 2.07 -9.68 17.06
CA PHE A 116 2.56 -8.48 17.74
C PHE A 116 1.41 -7.50 18.06
N LEU A 117 0.53 -7.22 17.11
CA LEU A 117 -0.63 -6.34 17.32
C LEU A 117 -1.60 -6.86 18.37
N ARG A 118 -1.86 -8.18 18.40
CA ARG A 118 -2.69 -8.78 19.47
C ARG A 118 -2.10 -8.51 20.84
N LEU A 119 -0.79 -8.68 21.00
CA LEU A 119 -0.09 -8.35 22.24
C LEU A 119 -0.14 -6.84 22.52
N ALA A 120 0.03 -5.99 21.50
CA ALA A 120 -0.07 -4.55 21.63
C ALA A 120 -1.44 -4.12 22.20
N PHE A 121 -2.54 -4.73 21.73
CA PHE A 121 -3.87 -4.49 22.30
C PHE A 121 -4.00 -4.99 23.75
N ILE A 122 -3.49 -6.19 24.07
CA ILE A 122 -3.53 -6.77 25.43
C ILE A 122 -2.78 -5.87 26.42
N TYR A 123 -1.59 -5.39 26.02
CA TYR A 123 -0.74 -4.51 26.83
C TYR A 123 -1.11 -3.03 26.73
N ARG A 124 -2.21 -2.69 26.05
CA ARG A 124 -2.70 -1.30 25.87
C ARG A 124 -1.62 -0.37 25.30
N LEU A 125 -0.88 -0.86 24.32
CA LEU A 125 0.10 -0.08 23.57
C LEU A 125 -0.54 0.75 22.45
N THR A 126 -1.77 0.43 22.06
CA THR A 126 -2.57 1.22 21.12
C THR A 126 -3.17 2.45 21.83
N PRO A 127 -3.66 3.46 21.08
CA PRO A 127 -4.39 4.58 21.68
C PRO A 127 -5.54 4.08 22.57
N ALA A 128 -5.84 4.81 23.65
CA ALA A 128 -6.80 4.36 24.66
C ALA A 128 -8.24 4.24 24.11
N ASP A 129 -8.54 5.01 23.07
CA ASP A 129 -9.79 5.03 22.30
C ASP A 129 -9.77 4.07 21.10
N ALA A 130 -8.63 3.47 20.77
CA ALA A 130 -8.53 2.53 19.66
C ALA A 130 -9.23 1.21 20.00
N THR A 131 -10.32 0.94 19.29
CA THR A 131 -10.96 -0.37 19.27
C THR A 131 -10.28 -1.27 18.24
N ARG A 132 -10.34 -2.59 18.46
CA ARG A 132 -9.89 -3.57 17.46
C ARG A 132 -10.85 -3.57 16.26
N PRO A 133 -10.35 -3.66 15.02
CA PRO A 133 -8.95 -3.67 14.59
C PRO A 133 -8.31 -2.27 14.56
N LEU A 134 -6.97 -2.20 14.66
CA LEU A 134 -6.22 -0.94 14.49
C LEU A 134 -6.43 -0.42 13.06
N ARG A 135 -6.90 0.81 12.93
CA ARG A 135 -7.17 1.44 11.63
C ARG A 135 -5.96 2.25 11.17
N LEU A 136 -5.41 1.88 10.02
CA LEU A 136 -4.31 2.61 9.39
C LEU A 136 -4.84 3.46 8.23
N PRO A 137 -4.61 4.78 8.22
CA PRO A 137 -4.94 5.58 7.06
C PRO A 137 -3.99 5.23 5.91
N ALA A 138 -4.49 5.29 4.66
CA ALA A 138 -3.68 4.97 3.49
C ALA A 138 -2.45 5.88 3.33
N ASP A 139 -2.50 7.11 3.86
CA ASP A 139 -1.35 8.04 3.86
C ASP A 139 -0.21 7.61 4.78
N SER A 140 -0.45 6.69 5.72
CA SER A 140 0.61 6.07 6.52
C SER A 140 1.43 5.04 5.75
N LEU A 141 0.99 4.64 4.55
CA LEU A 141 1.68 3.62 3.77
C LEU A 141 3.05 4.13 3.29
N PRO A 142 4.08 3.27 3.36
CA PRO A 142 5.42 3.64 2.96
C PRO A 142 5.49 3.70 1.43
N THR A 143 6.45 4.46 0.90
CA THR A 143 6.75 4.43 -0.54
C THR A 143 7.34 3.08 -0.94
N ALA A 144 7.25 2.69 -2.22
CA ALA A 144 7.87 1.45 -2.67
C ALA A 144 9.37 1.40 -2.39
N MET A 145 10.04 2.55 -2.47
CA MET A 145 11.46 2.69 -2.14
C MET A 145 11.79 2.27 -0.71
N ALA A 146 10.87 2.46 0.25
CA ALA A 146 11.10 2.03 1.62
C ALA A 146 11.34 0.51 1.71
N PHE A 147 10.62 -0.29 0.92
CA PHE A 147 10.81 -1.75 0.88
C PHE A 147 12.12 -2.19 0.22
N HIS A 148 12.81 -1.30 -0.51
CA HIS A 148 14.15 -1.55 -1.03
C HIS A 148 15.24 -1.12 -0.05
N GLN A 149 14.94 -0.18 0.85
CA GLN A 149 15.90 0.40 1.78
C GLN A 149 15.96 -0.34 3.12
N MET A 150 14.94 -1.10 3.48
CA MET A 150 14.90 -1.87 4.73
C MET A 150 14.16 -3.21 4.55
N PRO A 151 14.46 -4.20 5.41
CA PRO A 151 13.71 -5.46 5.44
C PRO A 151 12.21 -5.22 5.60
N LEU A 152 11.42 -6.07 4.97
CA LEU A 152 9.96 -5.93 4.89
C LEU A 152 9.31 -5.78 6.27
N THR A 153 9.69 -6.59 7.24
CA THR A 153 9.18 -6.52 8.62
C THR A 153 9.38 -5.14 9.25
N ILE A 154 10.51 -4.49 8.99
CA ILE A 154 10.82 -3.15 9.51
C ILE A 154 9.99 -2.09 8.79
N ALA A 155 9.80 -2.22 7.49
CA ALA A 155 8.93 -1.36 6.72
C ALA A 155 7.47 -1.46 7.22
N ILE A 156 6.95 -2.67 7.43
CA ILE A 156 5.60 -2.91 7.98
C ILE A 156 5.50 -2.36 9.41
N TYR A 157 6.49 -2.63 10.26
CA TYR A 157 6.51 -2.09 11.62
C TYR A 157 6.43 -0.57 11.63
N LYS A 158 7.13 0.11 10.72
CA LYS A 158 7.09 1.58 10.62
C LYS A 158 5.67 2.12 10.37
N ILE A 159 4.86 1.40 9.60
CA ILE A 159 3.45 1.76 9.33
C ILE A 159 2.61 1.70 10.60
N ILE A 160 2.93 0.79 11.53
CA ILE A 160 2.13 0.54 12.72
C ILE A 160 2.66 1.29 13.93
N GLY A 161 3.99 1.30 14.12
CA GLY A 161 4.66 1.73 15.34
C GLY A 161 4.42 3.19 15.69
N HIS A 162 4.16 4.06 14.71
CA HIS A 162 3.83 5.46 14.97
C HIS A 162 2.51 5.64 15.73
N GLN A 163 1.59 4.67 15.67
CA GLN A 163 0.35 4.69 16.45
C GLN A 163 0.50 4.07 17.85
N LEU A 164 1.65 3.44 18.14
CA LEU A 164 1.85 2.71 19.39
C LEU A 164 2.62 3.55 20.41
N THR A 165 2.21 3.44 21.68
CA THR A 165 2.82 4.14 22.81
C THR A 165 2.93 3.21 24.02
N HIS A 166 4.07 3.23 24.69
CA HIS A 166 4.27 2.53 25.96
C HIS A 166 4.61 3.54 27.07
N LYS A 167 3.73 3.68 28.06
CA LYS A 167 3.90 4.61 29.21
C LYS A 167 4.28 6.04 28.77
N GLY A 168 3.58 6.57 27.76
CA GLY A 168 3.84 7.90 27.18
C GLY A 168 5.04 7.98 26.23
N THR A 169 5.79 6.89 26.03
CA THR A 169 6.88 6.83 25.05
C THR A 169 6.37 6.27 23.73
N SER A 170 6.46 7.05 22.66
CA SER A 170 6.13 6.60 21.30
C SER A 170 7.04 5.45 20.86
N LEU A 171 6.44 4.43 20.24
CA LEU A 171 7.13 3.29 19.64
C LEU A 171 7.35 3.47 18.13
N GLU A 172 7.34 4.72 17.66
CA GLU A 172 7.68 5.03 16.28
C GLU A 172 9.11 4.59 15.96
N LEU A 173 9.27 3.92 14.81
CA LEU A 173 10.58 3.61 14.26
C LEU A 173 11.25 4.88 13.72
N ARG A 174 12.36 5.28 14.33
CA ARG A 174 13.15 6.44 13.89
C ARG A 174 14.53 6.01 13.42
N ARG A 175 15.10 6.77 12.49
CA ARG A 175 16.50 6.62 12.11
C ARG A 175 17.37 7.30 13.17
N ALA A 176 18.49 6.68 13.51
CA ALA A 176 19.53 7.25 14.37
C ALA A 176 20.69 7.78 13.51
N ASP A 177 21.49 8.68 14.07
CA ASP A 177 22.53 9.42 13.34
C ASP A 177 23.65 8.53 12.80
N ASN A 178 23.83 7.34 13.37
CA ASN A 178 24.84 6.35 12.99
C ASN A 178 24.32 5.30 11.98
N GLY A 179 23.18 5.55 11.33
CA GLY A 179 22.57 4.59 10.41
C GLY A 179 21.85 3.42 11.09
N HIS A 180 21.79 3.41 12.43
CA HIS A 180 20.96 2.48 13.17
C HIS A 180 19.50 2.95 13.19
N TYR A 181 18.63 2.10 13.72
CA TYR A 181 17.24 2.44 14.00
C TYR A 181 17.03 2.53 15.50
N ARG A 182 16.02 3.29 15.91
CA ARG A 182 15.59 3.36 17.30
C ARG A 182 14.08 3.30 17.45
N ILE A 183 13.65 2.69 18.55
CA ILE A 183 12.27 2.66 19.01
C ILE A 183 12.30 3.10 20.48
N GLY A 184 11.60 4.19 20.81
CA GLY A 184 11.75 4.84 22.11
C GLY A 184 13.21 5.23 22.38
N GLY A 185 13.76 4.73 23.49
CA GLY A 185 15.16 4.93 23.90
C GLY A 185 16.15 3.86 23.43
N TRP A 186 15.69 2.84 22.70
CA TRP A 186 16.51 1.67 22.34
C TRP A 186 16.98 1.75 20.89
N THR A 187 18.28 1.62 20.68
CA THR A 187 18.94 1.65 19.37
C THR A 187 19.33 0.24 18.93
N PHE A 188 19.11 -0.12 17.68
CA PHE A 188 19.42 -1.44 17.14
C PHE A 188 19.81 -1.39 15.67
N ARG A 189 20.59 -2.40 15.25
CA ARG A 189 20.91 -2.61 13.84
C ARG A 189 19.82 -3.46 13.20
N VAL A 190 19.41 -3.08 12.01
CA VAL A 190 18.51 -3.86 11.17
C VAL A 190 19.36 -4.71 10.22
N VAL A 191 19.09 -6.01 10.20
CA VAL A 191 19.75 -6.97 9.31
C VAL A 191 18.69 -7.65 8.44
N PRO A 192 18.93 -7.86 7.13
CA PRO A 192 18.05 -8.67 6.31
C PRO A 192 17.96 -10.09 6.88
N LEU A 193 16.76 -10.66 6.86
CA LEU A 193 16.61 -12.11 6.97
C LEU A 193 17.11 -12.65 5.62
N GLY A 194 18.21 -13.39 5.64
CA GLY A 194 18.88 -13.91 4.45
C GLY A 194 18.05 -14.89 3.65
#